data_AF-A0A813MTC2-F1
#
_entry.id   AF-A0A813MTC2-F1
#
_cell.length_a   1.000
_cell.length_b   1.000
_cell.length_c   1.000
_cell.angle_alpha   90.00
_cell.angle_beta   90.00
_cell.angle_gamma   90.00
#
_symmetry.space_group_name_H-M   'P 1'
#
loop_
_entity.id
_entity.type
_entity.pdbx_description
1 polymer ?
#
loop_
_entity_poly.entity_id
_entity_poly.type
_entity_poly.pdbx_seq_one_letter_code
_entity_poly.pdbx_strand_id
1 'polypeptide(L)'
;MTSQTICPPISGDTCGGFIRKDDWDISGNDLLSSPVQVTDYASCCTKCQTTSGCKAFAYSPTTKDCWPKTSTGDGGKPEGNRISGYSSNMCGGFIRKDDWDIPGNDLLPSSVQVSDYAGCCIKCQTTSGCKAFAYSPSTKECWLKTGTGNGGFSRSDRISGFDGEIVGATWQEHWFEHNQLLTRVYYGDDLALYYDDDVAREIVGATWQEHWFEHNQLLTRVYYGDDLALYYDDDVARSTVPYISKYLSDAWRYVKRNYGSFGPDERLYAIFHTGRYGGGHPSYYYSASHDFKNVIDQGAGPWFEQLGSMDIPTHEIFHIVEMASFNTQGSPGFGNPPNGIWGDSKMAEIFGYDVYKGLGLTDEAERAKSLSMANSDNFPRPNTYWFRDWLYPWYIQGQETNVLVNYFKLVAQYFPKYTGTNQYTRSMNWGEFIHFSSGAAGINMKNQATIAFGWTSEMDNQFNKARSDFAAITYT
;
A
#
# COMPACT_ATOMS: atom_id res chain seq x y z
N MET A 1 -26.18 -2.14 -43.28
CA MET A 1 -26.30 -1.32 -42.05
C MET A 1 -25.54 -2.05 -40.95
N THR A 2 -24.27 -1.71 -40.78
CA THR A 2 -23.40 -2.26 -39.73
C THR A 2 -23.34 -1.24 -38.60
N SER A 3 -23.82 -1.65 -37.43
CA SER A 3 -23.84 -0.84 -36.20
C SER A 3 -22.41 -0.57 -35.74
N GLN A 4 -22.01 0.71 -35.75
CA GLN A 4 -20.80 1.18 -35.08
C GLN A 4 -21.09 1.28 -33.58
N THR A 5 -20.29 0.57 -32.81
CA THR A 5 -20.27 0.61 -31.35
C THR A 5 -19.67 1.95 -30.91
N ILE A 6 -20.52 2.86 -30.43
CA ILE A 6 -20.09 4.12 -29.82
C ILE A 6 -19.65 3.81 -28.39
N CYS A 7 -18.37 4.04 -28.08
CA CYS A 7 -17.88 4.02 -26.69
C CYS A 7 -18.42 5.25 -25.93
N PRO A 8 -18.76 5.12 -24.64
CA PRO A 8 -19.24 6.23 -23.83
C PRO A 8 -18.11 7.26 -23.58
N PRO A 9 -18.45 8.54 -23.36
CA PRO A 9 -17.48 9.60 -23.13
C PRO A 9 -16.83 9.40 -21.75
N ILE A 10 -15.51 9.23 -21.76
CA ILE A 10 -14.68 9.16 -20.55
C ILE A 10 -14.58 10.58 -19.98
N SER A 11 -15.01 10.77 -18.74
CA SER A 11 -14.83 12.00 -17.99
C SER A 11 -13.35 12.23 -17.66
N GLY A 12 -12.81 13.37 -18.09
CA GLY A 12 -11.64 14.04 -17.48
C GLY A 12 -10.25 13.49 -17.80
N ASP A 13 -9.50 14.25 -18.59
CA ASP A 13 -8.02 14.38 -18.62
C ASP A 13 -7.07 13.34 -19.23
N THR A 14 -7.50 12.14 -19.63
CA THR A 14 -6.58 11.25 -20.37
C THR A 14 -7.19 10.71 -21.64
N CYS A 15 -6.72 11.21 -22.79
CA CYS A 15 -6.97 10.59 -24.07
C CYS A 15 -5.80 9.66 -24.38
N GLY A 16 -6.01 8.35 -24.34
CA GLY A 16 -5.01 7.42 -24.88
C GLY A 16 -3.64 7.39 -24.20
N GLY A 17 -3.57 7.77 -22.92
CA GLY A 17 -2.31 7.95 -22.19
C GLY A 17 -1.61 9.30 -22.41
N PHE A 18 -2.22 10.21 -23.18
CA PHE A 18 -1.78 11.59 -23.33
C PHE A 18 -2.42 12.48 -22.27
N ILE A 19 -1.58 13.22 -21.55
CA ILE A 19 -1.95 14.31 -20.65
C ILE A 19 -2.37 15.50 -21.51
N ARG A 20 -3.58 16.01 -21.25
CA ARG A 20 -4.11 17.20 -21.91
C ARG A 20 -3.59 18.47 -21.25
N LYS A 21 -3.28 19.48 -22.07
CA LYS A 21 -2.98 20.84 -21.60
C LYS A 21 -3.60 21.87 -22.53
N ASP A 22 -4.48 22.69 -21.96
CA ASP A 22 -5.16 23.78 -22.67
C ASP A 22 -4.27 25.04 -22.72
N ASP A 23 -4.55 25.91 -23.70
CA ASP A 23 -3.83 27.15 -24.02
C ASP A 23 -2.30 27.00 -24.10
N TRP A 24 -1.86 25.90 -24.71
CA TRP A 24 -0.46 25.52 -24.76
C TRP A 24 -0.07 24.93 -26.12
N ASP A 25 0.94 25.52 -26.78
CA ASP A 25 1.48 25.04 -28.04
C ASP A 25 2.82 24.36 -27.89
N ILE A 26 2.88 23.12 -28.36
CA ILE A 26 4.12 22.38 -28.58
C ILE A 26 4.61 22.73 -30.00
N SER A 27 5.56 23.64 -30.14
CA SER A 27 6.05 24.07 -31.45
C SER A 27 7.11 23.11 -32.02
N GLY A 28 7.08 22.88 -33.34
CA GLY A 28 8.05 22.05 -34.06
C GLY A 28 7.86 20.53 -33.89
N ASN A 29 8.85 19.76 -34.35
CA ASN A 29 8.90 18.28 -34.32
C ASN A 29 7.69 17.57 -34.95
N ASP A 30 7.07 18.21 -35.95
CA ASP A 30 5.92 17.67 -36.67
C ASP A 30 6.32 16.41 -37.45
N LEU A 31 5.54 15.34 -37.26
CA LEU A 31 5.70 14.09 -38.01
C LEU A 31 5.26 14.21 -39.47
N LEU A 32 4.53 15.28 -39.79
CA LEU A 32 3.94 15.51 -41.10
C LEU A 32 4.35 16.91 -41.59
N SER A 33 4.55 17.06 -42.90
CA SER A 33 4.93 18.34 -43.51
C SER A 33 3.82 19.40 -43.46
N SER A 34 2.61 19.04 -43.05
CA SER A 34 1.45 19.92 -42.93
C SER A 34 0.47 19.37 -41.88
N PRO A 35 -0.32 20.23 -41.21
CA PRO A 35 -1.34 19.79 -40.27
C PRO A 35 -2.42 18.95 -40.94
N VAL A 36 -3.02 18.06 -40.16
CA VAL A 36 -4.17 17.25 -40.57
C VAL A 36 -5.44 17.87 -40.01
N GLN A 37 -6.46 18.03 -40.84
CA GLN A 37 -7.77 18.50 -40.40
C GLN A 37 -8.52 17.42 -39.62
N VAL A 38 -9.04 17.78 -38.44
CA VAL A 38 -9.80 16.88 -37.55
C VAL A 38 -10.96 17.63 -36.88
N THR A 39 -12.02 16.94 -36.49
CA THR A 39 -13.24 17.60 -35.97
C THR A 39 -13.06 18.21 -34.58
N ASP A 40 -12.23 17.59 -33.75
CA ASP A 40 -12.09 17.90 -32.32
C ASP A 40 -10.74 17.40 -31.77
N TYR A 41 -10.47 17.76 -30.51
CA TYR A 41 -9.28 17.35 -29.78
C TYR A 41 -9.14 15.82 -29.69
N ALA A 42 -10.24 15.11 -29.45
CA ALA A 42 -10.23 13.65 -29.34
C ALA A 42 -9.80 12.98 -30.66
N SER A 43 -10.23 13.54 -31.79
CA SER A 43 -9.83 13.11 -33.12
C SER A 43 -8.36 13.40 -33.41
N CYS A 44 -7.82 14.51 -32.89
CA CYS A 44 -6.37 14.78 -32.98
C CYS A 44 -5.55 13.78 -32.14
N CYS A 45 -6.04 13.43 -30.96
CA CYS A 45 -5.43 12.40 -30.11
C CYS A 45 -5.40 11.03 -30.80
N THR A 46 -6.53 10.56 -31.32
CA THR A 46 -6.61 9.30 -32.08
C THR A 46 -5.67 9.33 -33.29
N LYS A 47 -5.55 10.50 -33.95
CA LYS A 47 -4.60 10.67 -35.05
C LYS A 47 -3.16 10.50 -34.58
N CYS A 48 -2.79 11.03 -33.42
CA CYS A 48 -1.46 10.79 -32.84
C CYS A 48 -1.26 9.31 -32.49
N GLN A 49 -2.20 8.67 -31.79
CA GLN A 49 -2.09 7.24 -31.42
C GLN A 49 -1.88 6.30 -32.61
N THR A 50 -2.46 6.65 -33.76
CA THR A 50 -2.36 5.84 -34.99
C THR A 50 -1.19 6.26 -35.89
N THR A 51 -0.49 7.34 -35.57
CA THR A 51 0.69 7.79 -36.30
C THR A 51 1.94 7.21 -35.64
N SER A 52 2.62 6.30 -36.34
CA SER A 52 3.86 5.68 -35.85
C SER A 52 4.88 6.75 -35.44
N GLY A 53 5.42 6.63 -34.23
CA GLY A 53 6.38 7.57 -33.66
C GLY A 53 5.79 8.83 -33.02
N CYS A 54 4.46 8.98 -32.98
CA CYS A 54 3.83 10.12 -32.32
C CYS A 54 3.89 9.98 -30.79
N LYS A 55 4.48 10.99 -30.13
CA LYS A 55 4.62 11.06 -28.67
C LYS A 55 3.99 12.32 -28.06
N ALA A 56 3.61 13.27 -28.90
CA ALA A 56 2.85 14.44 -28.54
C ALA A 56 2.05 14.96 -29.74
N PHE A 57 1.09 15.83 -29.51
CA PHE A 57 0.38 16.55 -30.57
C PHE A 57 -0.09 17.91 -30.10
N ALA A 58 -0.33 18.82 -31.05
CA ALA A 58 -0.99 20.10 -30.83
C ALA A 58 -2.27 20.16 -31.67
N TYR A 59 -3.32 20.78 -31.15
CA TYR A 59 -4.63 20.94 -31.78
C TYR A 59 -5.10 22.39 -31.69
N SER A 60 -5.65 22.95 -32.79
CA SER A 60 -6.30 24.27 -32.80
C SER A 60 -7.83 24.13 -32.87
N PRO A 61 -8.56 24.50 -31.80
CA PRO A 61 -10.02 24.51 -31.81
C PRO A 61 -10.64 25.38 -32.90
N THR A 62 -10.03 26.52 -33.24
CA THR A 62 -10.53 27.44 -34.28
C THR A 62 -10.32 26.89 -35.69
N THR A 63 -9.10 26.46 -36.02
CA THR A 63 -8.76 26.05 -37.41
C THR A 63 -8.94 24.57 -37.65
N LYS A 64 -9.20 23.78 -36.61
CA LYS A 64 -9.39 22.31 -36.68
C LYS A 64 -8.14 21.55 -37.15
N ASP A 65 -6.99 22.21 -37.08
CA ASP A 65 -5.70 21.62 -37.41
C ASP A 65 -5.15 20.77 -36.26
N CYS A 66 -4.57 19.63 -36.63
CA CYS A 66 -3.87 18.70 -35.76
C CYS A 66 -2.45 18.50 -36.24
N TRP A 67 -1.49 18.64 -35.33
CA TRP A 67 -0.08 18.42 -35.56
C TRP A 67 0.42 17.25 -34.71
N PRO A 68 0.49 16.02 -35.24
CA PRO A 68 1.18 14.90 -34.61
C PRO A 68 2.68 15.16 -34.57
N LYS A 69 3.34 14.85 -33.44
CA LYS A 69 4.73 15.22 -33.19
C LYS A 69 5.54 14.06 -32.62
N THR A 70 6.82 14.02 -32.99
CA THR A 70 7.77 13.01 -32.46
C THR A 70 8.14 13.25 -31.00
N SER A 71 7.96 14.48 -30.48
CA SER A 71 8.27 14.88 -29.11
C SER A 71 7.60 16.22 -28.75
N THR A 72 7.70 16.66 -27.49
CA THR A 72 7.32 18.02 -27.07
C THR A 72 8.32 19.10 -27.49
N GLY A 73 9.46 18.76 -28.11
CA GLY A 73 10.53 19.71 -28.35
C GLY A 73 10.90 20.51 -27.09
N ASP A 74 10.88 21.83 -27.21
CA ASP A 74 11.20 22.84 -26.20
C ASP A 74 10.13 22.99 -25.09
N GLY A 75 9.31 21.97 -24.85
CA GLY A 75 8.29 21.97 -23.79
C GLY A 75 7.04 22.80 -24.08
N GLY A 76 7.03 23.49 -25.22
CA GLY A 76 5.95 24.35 -25.66
C GLY A 76 5.86 25.67 -24.91
N LYS A 77 4.92 26.52 -25.33
CA LYS A 77 4.69 27.86 -24.79
C LYS A 77 3.20 28.13 -24.60
N PRO A 78 2.82 29.06 -23.72
CA PRO A 78 1.45 29.56 -23.68
C PRO A 78 1.03 30.11 -25.05
N GLU A 79 -0.09 29.63 -25.58
CA GLU A 79 -0.65 30.10 -26.85
C GLU A 79 -2.17 29.88 -26.80
N GLY A 80 -2.92 30.98 -26.77
CA GLY A 80 -4.38 30.92 -26.77
C GLY A 80 -4.89 30.22 -28.02
N ASN A 81 -5.96 29.42 -27.89
CA ASN A 81 -6.50 28.58 -28.98
C ASN A 81 -5.53 27.44 -29.40
N ARG A 82 -4.70 26.95 -28.48
CA ARG A 82 -4.00 25.69 -28.65
C ARG A 82 -4.25 24.72 -27.51
N ILE A 83 -4.55 23.48 -27.85
CA ILE A 83 -4.66 22.39 -26.90
C ILE A 83 -3.62 21.34 -27.28
N SER A 84 -2.75 20.98 -26.34
CA SER A 84 -1.72 19.97 -26.54
C SER A 84 -2.06 18.68 -25.79
N GLY A 85 -1.68 17.55 -26.37
CA GLY A 85 -1.73 16.25 -25.71
C GLY A 85 -0.36 15.58 -25.78
N TYR A 86 0.15 15.08 -24.66
CA TYR A 86 1.53 14.59 -24.60
C TYR A 86 1.66 13.40 -23.62
N SER A 87 2.47 12.39 -23.94
CA SER A 87 2.56 11.18 -23.12
C SER A 87 3.17 11.45 -21.74
N SER A 88 2.61 10.87 -20.67
CA SER A 88 3.19 10.91 -19.31
C SER A 88 4.57 10.25 -19.22
N ASN A 89 4.93 9.40 -20.17
CA ASN A 89 6.17 8.62 -20.15
C ASN A 89 7.35 9.31 -20.87
N MET A 90 7.30 10.63 -21.00
CA MET A 90 8.15 11.40 -21.90
C MET A 90 9.64 11.45 -21.53
N CYS A 91 9.95 11.09 -20.29
CA CYS A 91 11.32 11.00 -19.82
C CYS A 91 11.80 9.56 -19.62
N GLY A 92 11.15 8.58 -20.25
CA GLY A 92 11.66 7.21 -20.31
C GLY A 92 11.90 6.60 -18.93
N GLY A 93 11.04 6.95 -17.97
CA GLY A 93 11.16 6.50 -16.57
C GLY A 93 11.89 7.46 -15.64
N PHE A 94 12.47 8.58 -16.10
CA PHE A 94 13.08 9.54 -15.17
C PHE A 94 12.01 10.24 -14.29
N ILE A 95 12.21 10.17 -12.98
CA ILE A 95 11.45 10.89 -11.95
C ILE A 95 11.86 12.35 -12.00
N ARG A 96 10.88 13.25 -12.17
CA ARG A 96 11.09 14.71 -12.17
C ARG A 96 11.03 15.25 -10.74
N LYS A 97 11.95 16.14 -10.39
CA LYS A 97 11.91 16.93 -9.16
C LYS A 97 12.22 18.39 -9.42
N ASP A 98 11.26 19.26 -9.13
CA ASP A 98 11.38 20.72 -9.25
C ASP A 98 12.13 21.33 -8.04
N ASP A 99 12.73 22.50 -8.23
CA ASP A 99 13.58 23.23 -7.28
C ASP A 99 14.63 22.35 -6.59
N TRP A 100 15.24 21.45 -7.35
CA TRP A 100 16.15 20.43 -6.85
C TRP A 100 17.35 20.27 -7.77
N ASP A 101 18.55 20.46 -7.22
CA ASP A 101 19.82 20.27 -7.90
C ASP A 101 20.46 18.95 -7.47
N ILE A 102 21.15 18.29 -8.39
CA ILE A 102 21.93 17.08 -8.12
C ILE A 102 23.39 17.40 -8.46
N PRO A 103 24.24 17.73 -7.48
CA PRO A 103 25.62 18.14 -7.74
C PRO A 103 26.51 16.98 -8.18
N GLY A 104 27.49 17.30 -9.05
CA GLY A 104 28.52 16.36 -9.48
C GLY A 104 28.04 15.30 -10.47
N ASN A 105 28.90 14.29 -10.68
CA ASN A 105 28.72 13.20 -11.65
C ASN A 105 28.45 13.65 -13.09
N ASP A 106 28.90 14.84 -13.45
CA ASP A 106 28.71 15.40 -14.79
C ASP A 106 29.46 14.58 -15.83
N LEU A 107 28.72 14.11 -16.85
CA LEU A 107 29.25 13.38 -18.00
C LEU A 107 30.12 14.26 -18.89
N LEU A 108 29.92 15.57 -18.82
CA LEU A 108 30.58 16.55 -19.66
C LEU A 108 31.27 17.59 -18.78
N PRO A 109 32.41 18.18 -19.23
CA PRO A 109 33.10 19.24 -18.50
C PRO A 109 32.27 20.52 -18.31
N SER A 110 31.19 20.68 -19.08
CA SER A 110 30.31 21.85 -19.06
C SER A 110 28.86 21.46 -19.34
N SER A 111 27.92 22.32 -18.93
CA SER A 111 26.50 22.21 -19.32
C SER A 111 26.33 22.23 -20.84
N VAL A 112 25.24 21.62 -21.29
CA VAL A 112 24.73 21.76 -22.65
C VAL A 112 23.53 22.69 -22.64
N GLN A 113 23.41 23.52 -23.67
CA GLN A 113 22.28 24.43 -23.83
C GLN A 113 21.08 23.67 -24.36
N VAL A 114 19.95 23.79 -23.67
CA VAL A 114 18.66 23.23 -24.07
C VAL A 114 17.56 24.23 -23.71
N SER A 115 16.58 24.32 -24.59
CA SER A 115 15.43 25.22 -24.51
C SER A 115 14.58 25.03 -23.24
N ASP A 116 14.45 23.81 -22.76
CA ASP A 116 13.58 23.44 -21.64
C ASP A 116 13.98 22.12 -20.95
N TYR A 117 13.20 21.74 -19.93
CA TYR A 117 13.38 20.49 -19.19
C TYR A 117 13.28 19.25 -20.09
N ALA A 118 12.34 19.23 -21.05
CA ALA A 118 12.18 18.10 -21.96
C ALA A 118 13.40 17.95 -22.88
N GLY A 119 13.97 19.06 -23.36
CA GLY A 119 15.23 19.09 -24.08
C GLY A 119 16.39 18.49 -23.28
N CYS A 120 16.49 18.80 -21.99
CA CYS A 120 17.52 18.22 -21.11
C CYS A 120 17.35 16.71 -20.94
N CYS A 121 16.10 16.28 -20.77
CA CYS A 121 15.75 14.89 -20.62
C CYS A 121 16.07 14.03 -21.85
N ILE A 122 15.67 14.48 -23.04
CA ILE A 122 15.96 13.80 -24.32
C ILE A 122 17.47 13.72 -24.53
N LYS A 123 18.18 14.80 -24.18
CA LYS A 123 19.64 14.83 -24.29
C LYS A 123 20.29 13.79 -23.38
N CYS A 124 19.77 13.58 -22.17
CA CYS A 124 20.24 12.51 -21.30
C CYS A 124 19.96 11.13 -21.90
N GLN A 125 18.73 10.83 -22.33
CA GLN A 125 18.38 9.53 -22.91
C GLN A 125 19.21 9.13 -24.14
N THR A 126 19.63 10.11 -24.93
CA THR A 126 20.42 9.91 -26.15
C THR A 126 21.92 9.93 -25.90
N THR A 127 22.35 10.25 -24.66
CA THR A 127 23.76 10.28 -24.26
C THR A 127 24.10 8.99 -23.52
N SER A 128 24.96 8.16 -24.11
CA SER A 128 25.41 6.92 -23.50
C SER A 128 26.00 7.16 -22.10
N GLY A 129 25.54 6.40 -21.11
CA GLY A 129 25.96 6.53 -19.72
C GLY A 129 25.20 7.57 -18.90
N CYS A 130 24.26 8.32 -19.47
CA CYS A 130 23.45 9.27 -18.71
C CYS A 130 22.32 8.58 -17.97
N LYS A 131 22.28 8.77 -16.64
CA LYS A 131 21.27 8.19 -15.74
C LYS A 131 20.54 9.24 -14.90
N ALA A 132 21.01 10.49 -14.94
CA ALA A 132 20.36 11.63 -14.29
C ALA A 132 20.73 12.93 -15.03
N PHE A 133 19.97 13.99 -14.78
CA PHE A 133 20.30 15.33 -15.25
C PHE A 133 19.74 16.41 -14.33
N ALA A 134 20.31 17.61 -14.41
CA ALA A 134 19.79 18.83 -13.79
C ALA A 134 19.61 19.91 -14.86
N TYR A 135 18.51 20.66 -14.82
CA TYR A 135 18.15 21.68 -15.80
C TYR A 135 17.89 23.03 -15.11
N SER A 136 18.36 24.12 -15.72
CA SER A 136 18.10 25.51 -15.29
C SER A 136 17.06 26.18 -16.20
N PRO A 137 15.83 26.41 -15.72
CA PRO A 137 14.82 27.14 -16.49
C PRO A 137 15.27 28.55 -16.93
N SER A 138 16.00 29.28 -16.08
CA SER A 138 16.42 30.66 -16.34
C SER A 138 17.62 30.76 -17.29
N THR A 139 18.62 29.89 -17.16
CA THR A 139 19.85 29.96 -17.98
C THR A 139 19.86 29.00 -19.16
N LYS A 140 18.84 28.12 -19.26
CA LYS A 140 18.73 27.12 -20.33
C LYS A 140 19.86 26.08 -20.33
N GLU A 141 20.54 25.95 -19.20
CA GLU A 141 21.64 25.01 -19.02
C GLU A 141 21.13 23.64 -18.56
N CYS A 142 21.73 22.58 -19.10
CA CYS A 142 21.46 21.20 -18.77
C CYS A 142 22.77 20.47 -18.44
N TRP A 143 22.82 19.86 -17.27
CA TRP A 143 23.94 19.05 -16.79
C TRP A 143 23.55 17.59 -16.89
N LEU A 144 24.19 16.85 -17.81
CA LEU A 144 23.98 15.41 -18.00
C LEU A 144 24.88 14.65 -17.04
N LYS A 145 24.36 13.61 -16.38
CA LYS A 145 25.04 12.97 -15.25
C LYS A 145 25.03 11.45 -15.36
N THR A 146 26.11 10.82 -14.87
CA THR A 146 26.24 9.36 -14.80
C THR A 146 25.34 8.71 -13.74
N GLY A 147 24.73 9.51 -12.86
CA GLY A 147 23.83 9.06 -11.78
C GLY A 147 23.50 10.20 -10.81
N THR A 148 22.74 9.89 -9.76
CA THR A 148 22.29 10.87 -8.74
C THR A 148 23.35 11.19 -7.67
N GLY A 149 24.49 10.49 -7.67
CA GLY A 149 25.54 10.68 -6.68
C GLY A 149 25.05 10.51 -5.25
N ASN A 150 25.50 11.39 -4.36
CA ASN A 150 25.05 11.45 -2.96
C ASN A 150 23.69 12.19 -2.81
N GLY A 151 22.83 12.12 -3.83
CA GLY A 151 21.57 12.84 -3.87
C GLY A 151 21.71 14.33 -4.22
N GLY A 152 20.63 15.06 -3.99
CA GLY A 152 20.52 16.47 -4.34
C GLY A 152 20.13 17.36 -3.16
N PHE A 153 19.98 18.65 -3.43
CA PHE A 153 19.53 19.64 -2.45
C PHE A 153 18.56 20.62 -3.10
N SER A 154 17.72 21.24 -2.27
CA SER A 154 16.78 22.26 -2.75
C SER A 154 17.54 23.46 -3.29
N ARG A 155 17.28 23.80 -4.55
CA ARG A 155 17.88 24.94 -5.24
C ARG A 155 16.86 25.49 -6.21
N SER A 156 16.42 26.73 -5.97
CA SER A 156 15.54 27.43 -6.89
C SER A 156 16.17 27.48 -8.29
N ASP A 157 15.32 27.41 -9.33
CA ASP A 157 15.77 27.38 -10.73
C ASP A 157 16.60 26.13 -11.09
N ARG A 158 16.34 25.00 -10.41
CA ARG A 158 16.84 23.69 -10.81
C ARG A 158 15.72 22.68 -10.91
N ILE A 159 15.67 21.95 -12.01
CA ILE A 159 14.75 20.83 -12.20
C ILE A 159 15.59 19.61 -12.54
N SER A 160 15.49 18.56 -11.73
CA SER A 160 16.25 17.33 -11.93
C SER A 160 15.38 16.19 -12.46
N GLY A 161 15.98 15.31 -13.26
CA GLY A 161 15.36 14.05 -13.72
C GLY A 161 16.31 12.87 -13.51
N PHE A 162 15.84 11.74 -12.97
CA PHE A 162 16.68 10.58 -12.65
C PHE A 162 15.93 9.24 -12.61
N ASP A 163 16.64 8.15 -12.93
CA ASP A 163 16.09 6.80 -13.14
C ASP A 163 16.11 6.06 -11.80
N GLY A 164 14.93 5.94 -11.17
CA GLY A 164 14.77 5.26 -9.87
C GLY A 164 15.13 6.10 -8.63
N GLU A 165 14.93 5.51 -7.46
CA GLU A 165 15.09 6.15 -6.15
C GLU A 165 16.50 6.75 -5.96
N ILE A 166 16.63 7.89 -5.26
CA ILE A 166 17.93 8.52 -4.98
C ILE A 166 18.75 7.58 -4.06
N VAL A 167 19.53 6.68 -4.65
CA VAL A 167 20.46 5.82 -3.92
C VAL A 167 21.67 6.65 -3.50
N GLY A 168 21.92 6.74 -2.19
CA GLY A 168 23.27 6.99 -1.69
C GLY A 168 23.60 8.37 -1.14
N ALA A 169 22.64 9.16 -0.64
CA ALA A 169 23.00 10.38 0.10
C ALA A 169 23.75 10.05 1.40
N THR A 170 25.08 10.10 1.33
CA THR A 170 25.95 10.16 2.50
C THR A 170 26.18 11.61 2.87
N TRP A 171 25.92 11.94 4.14
CA TRP A 171 26.16 13.26 4.70
C TRP A 171 27.39 13.18 5.61
N GLN A 172 28.37 14.05 5.40
CA GLN A 172 29.55 14.12 6.26
C GLN A 172 29.31 15.23 7.28
N GLU A 173 29.27 14.85 8.56
CA GLU A 173 28.99 15.79 9.63
C GLU A 173 30.20 16.69 9.93
N HIS A 174 29.94 17.99 10.14
CA HIS A 174 30.96 18.97 10.53
C HIS A 174 30.61 19.59 11.89
N TRP A 175 30.75 18.83 12.97
CA TRP A 175 30.70 19.34 14.34
C TRP A 175 31.86 18.81 15.19
N PHE A 176 32.63 19.77 15.72
CA PHE A 176 33.71 19.73 16.73
C PHE A 176 34.78 18.62 16.66
N GLU A 177 34.47 17.32 16.78
CA GLU A 177 35.49 16.25 16.72
C GLU A 177 35.04 14.99 15.94
N HIS A 178 33.89 15.04 15.24
CA HIS A 178 33.36 13.91 14.49
C HIS A 178 33.50 14.13 12.98
N ASN A 179 34.04 13.14 12.26
CA ASN A 179 34.22 13.15 10.82
C ASN A 179 33.85 11.78 10.25
N GLN A 180 32.56 11.45 10.30
CA GLN A 180 32.03 10.15 9.86
C GLN A 180 30.96 10.31 8.77
N LEU A 181 30.71 9.22 8.03
CA LEU A 181 29.78 9.16 6.90
C LEU A 181 28.40 8.70 7.39
N LEU A 182 27.42 9.60 7.46
CA LEU A 182 26.06 9.22 7.83
C LEU A 182 25.32 8.62 6.64
N THR A 183 24.60 7.53 6.86
CA THR A 183 23.78 6.85 5.84
C THR A 183 22.31 7.25 6.00
N ARG A 184 21.63 7.59 4.89
CA ARG A 184 20.21 7.97 4.92
C ARG A 184 19.30 6.73 4.98
N VAL A 185 18.36 6.70 5.94
CA VAL A 185 17.37 5.62 6.13
C VAL A 185 15.95 6.01 5.77
N TYR A 186 15.65 7.31 5.73
CA TYR A 186 14.33 7.80 5.36
C TYR A 186 14.43 9.20 4.74
N TYR A 187 13.57 9.47 3.76
CA TYR A 187 13.46 10.77 3.14
C TYR A 187 12.02 11.03 2.69
N GLY A 188 11.36 11.99 3.33
CA GLY A 188 10.04 12.52 2.97
C GLY A 188 10.10 14.03 2.73
N ASP A 189 8.94 14.64 2.47
CA ASP A 189 8.84 16.05 2.09
C ASP A 189 9.30 17.01 3.21
N ASP A 190 9.12 16.62 4.48
CA ASP A 190 9.45 17.43 5.66
C ASP A 190 10.56 16.83 6.56
N LEU A 191 11.00 15.61 6.30
CA LEU A 191 11.91 14.87 7.19
C LEU A 191 12.91 14.02 6.42
N ALA A 192 14.18 14.17 6.75
CA ALA A 192 15.26 13.29 6.30
C ALA A 192 15.97 12.69 7.52
N LEU A 193 16.04 11.36 7.60
CA LEU A 193 16.74 10.65 8.66
C LEU A 193 18.05 10.07 8.13
N TYR A 194 19.14 10.44 8.79
CA TYR A 194 20.48 9.92 8.57
C TYR A 194 20.96 9.26 9.85
N TYR A 195 21.71 8.17 9.76
CA TYR A 195 22.29 7.46 10.91
C TYR A 195 23.79 7.30 10.73
N ASP A 196 24.51 7.34 11.84
CA ASP A 196 25.92 6.96 11.99
C ASP A 196 26.00 5.44 12.23
N ASP A 197 27.02 4.76 11.71
CA ASP A 197 27.29 3.35 12.01
C ASP A 197 27.50 3.06 13.50
N ASP A 198 27.78 4.09 14.31
CA ASP A 198 27.80 3.99 15.78
C ASP A 198 26.40 3.97 16.42
N VAL A 199 25.38 4.60 15.81
CA VAL A 199 23.96 4.52 16.27
C VAL A 199 23.37 3.12 15.99
N ALA A 200 23.87 2.44 14.95
CA ALA A 200 23.45 1.10 14.60
C ALA A 200 23.89 0.02 15.62
N ARG A 201 24.81 0.31 16.54
CA ARG A 201 25.26 -0.67 17.55
C ARG A 201 24.40 -0.73 18.81
N GLU A 202 23.65 0.31 19.15
CA GLU A 202 22.79 0.30 20.35
C GLU A 202 21.29 0.12 20.05
N ILE A 203 20.82 0.38 18.82
CA ILE A 203 19.39 0.32 18.46
C ILE A 203 19.06 -0.82 17.46
N VAL A 204 20.02 -1.29 16.65
CA VAL A 204 19.92 -2.51 15.82
C VAL A 204 20.94 -3.50 16.40
N GLY A 205 20.65 -4.81 16.36
CA GLY A 205 21.51 -5.80 17.03
C GLY A 205 21.13 -6.14 18.48
N ALA A 206 20.10 -5.49 19.04
CA ALA A 206 19.49 -5.97 20.27
C ALA A 206 18.98 -7.39 20.05
N THR A 207 19.34 -8.30 20.95
CA THR A 207 18.95 -9.70 20.83
C THR A 207 17.74 -10.01 21.67
N TRP A 208 16.87 -10.88 21.18
CA TRP A 208 15.75 -11.43 21.94
C TRP A 208 15.79 -12.95 21.86
N GLN A 209 15.93 -13.59 23.01
CA GLN A 209 15.91 -15.03 23.09
C GLN A 209 14.46 -15.51 23.09
N GLU A 210 14.07 -16.31 22.11
CA GLU A 210 12.79 -16.99 22.15
C GLU A 210 12.74 -17.97 23.32
N HIS A 211 11.58 -18.05 23.98
CA HIS A 211 11.35 -18.91 25.14
C HIS A 211 9.94 -19.51 25.17
N TRP A 212 9.26 -19.54 24.02
CA TRP A 212 7.92 -20.11 23.84
C TRP A 212 7.94 -21.38 23.01
N PHE A 213 7.03 -22.31 23.32
CA PHE A 213 6.93 -23.62 22.65
C PHE A 213 8.29 -24.34 22.49
N GLU A 214 8.58 -24.86 21.30
CA GLU A 214 9.88 -25.41 20.90
C GLU A 214 10.87 -24.35 20.39
N HIS A 215 10.47 -23.07 20.33
CA HIS A 215 11.30 -21.99 19.83
C HIS A 215 12.38 -21.64 20.88
N ASN A 216 13.62 -21.56 20.41
CA ASN A 216 14.79 -21.27 21.24
C ASN A 216 15.89 -20.61 20.39
N GLN A 217 15.50 -19.74 19.44
CA GLN A 217 16.46 -18.99 18.65
C GLN A 217 16.85 -17.70 19.36
N LEU A 218 18.13 -17.33 19.21
CA LEU A 218 18.57 -15.98 19.54
C LEU A 218 18.27 -15.10 18.33
N LEU A 219 17.24 -14.28 18.46
CA LEU A 219 16.82 -13.37 17.40
C LEU A 219 17.62 -12.07 17.48
N THR A 220 17.93 -11.51 16.32
CA THR A 220 18.59 -10.21 16.21
C THR A 220 17.62 -9.19 15.65
N ARG A 221 17.46 -8.05 16.35
CA ARG A 221 16.67 -6.93 15.84
C ARG A 221 17.33 -6.34 14.59
N VAL A 222 16.60 -6.33 13.48
CA VAL A 222 17.04 -5.82 12.18
C VAL A 222 16.36 -4.50 11.78
N TYR A 223 15.24 -4.15 12.41
CA TYR A 223 14.58 -2.86 12.25
C TYR A 223 13.89 -2.44 13.54
N TYR A 224 13.88 -1.14 13.83
CA TYR A 224 13.19 -0.55 14.97
C TYR A 224 12.64 0.83 14.60
N GLY A 225 11.32 0.99 14.70
CA GLY A 225 10.60 2.23 14.49
C GLY A 225 9.48 2.39 15.51
N ASP A 226 8.65 3.42 15.37
CA ASP A 226 7.57 3.71 16.32
C ASP A 226 6.44 2.67 16.31
N ASP A 227 6.22 2.03 15.17
CA ASP A 227 5.15 1.05 14.97
C ASP A 227 5.64 -0.40 14.98
N LEU A 228 6.94 -0.65 14.78
CA LEU A 228 7.47 -1.98 14.52
C LEU A 228 8.85 -2.18 15.13
N ALA A 229 9.04 -3.33 15.77
CA ALA A 229 10.34 -3.93 16.05
C ALA A 229 10.43 -5.26 15.29
N LEU A 230 11.37 -5.36 14.34
CA LEU A 230 11.53 -6.54 13.48
C LEU A 230 12.77 -7.32 13.89
N TYR A 231 12.60 -8.63 14.06
CA TYR A 231 13.62 -9.55 14.53
C TYR A 231 13.74 -10.74 13.58
N TYR A 232 14.98 -11.12 13.26
CA TYR A 232 15.28 -12.29 12.44
C TYR A 232 16.20 -13.25 13.19
N ASP A 233 16.07 -14.55 12.91
CA ASP A 233 17.18 -15.48 13.06
C ASP A 233 18.23 -15.29 11.94
N ASP A 234 19.35 -16.00 11.97
CA ASP A 234 20.43 -15.85 10.96
C ASP A 234 20.05 -16.32 9.55
N ASP A 235 18.94 -17.04 9.39
CA ASP A 235 18.56 -17.67 8.12
C ASP A 235 17.71 -16.74 7.22
N VAL A 236 17.12 -15.67 7.75
CA VAL A 236 16.35 -14.70 6.95
C VAL A 236 17.25 -13.73 6.18
N ALA A 237 17.09 -13.61 4.87
CA ALA A 237 17.90 -12.67 4.09
C ALA A 237 17.66 -11.21 4.53
N ARG A 238 18.71 -10.49 4.95
CA ARG A 238 18.63 -9.10 5.42
C ARG A 238 18.22 -8.11 4.32
N SER A 239 18.38 -8.49 3.06
CA SER A 239 17.84 -7.75 1.90
C SER A 239 16.32 -7.60 1.93
N THR A 240 15.59 -8.43 2.69
CA THR A 240 14.13 -8.33 2.82
C THR A 240 13.68 -7.20 3.74
N VAL A 241 14.56 -6.68 4.62
CA VAL A 241 14.21 -5.73 5.69
C VAL A 241 13.42 -4.51 5.18
N PRO A 242 13.81 -3.81 4.10
CA PRO A 242 13.08 -2.63 3.65
C PRO A 242 11.62 -2.94 3.26
N TYR A 243 11.37 -4.10 2.66
CA TYR A 243 10.04 -4.50 2.20
C TYR A 243 9.15 -4.94 3.37
N ILE A 244 9.69 -5.80 4.25
CA ILE A 244 8.95 -6.31 5.42
C ILE A 244 8.63 -5.17 6.39
N SER A 245 9.64 -4.35 6.72
CA SER A 245 9.47 -3.26 7.68
C SER A 245 8.47 -2.21 7.18
N LYS A 246 8.51 -1.86 5.88
CA LYS A 246 7.52 -0.96 5.28
C LYS A 246 6.11 -1.53 5.41
N TYR A 247 5.89 -2.75 4.92
CA TYR A 247 4.56 -3.35 4.91
C TYR A 247 3.98 -3.48 6.33
N LEU A 248 4.73 -4.07 7.26
CA LEU A 248 4.24 -4.30 8.62
C LEU A 248 4.01 -3.01 9.39
N SER A 249 4.85 -1.99 9.19
CA SER A 249 4.60 -0.69 9.82
C SER A 249 3.32 -0.04 9.27
N ASP A 250 3.11 -0.10 7.95
CA ASP A 250 1.90 0.44 7.31
C ASP A 250 0.63 -0.32 7.77
N ALA A 251 0.68 -1.66 7.79
CA ALA A 251 -0.41 -2.52 8.26
C ALA A 251 -0.72 -2.31 9.75
N TRP A 252 0.31 -2.18 10.59
CA TRP A 252 0.10 -1.94 12.02
C TRP A 252 -0.47 -0.55 12.31
N ARG A 253 -0.04 0.49 11.58
CA ARG A 253 -0.68 1.82 11.64
C ARG A 253 -2.14 1.77 11.23
N TYR A 254 -2.45 1.03 10.17
CA TYR A 254 -3.84 0.80 9.74
C TYR A 254 -4.65 0.16 10.87
N VAL A 255 -4.11 -0.87 11.51
CA VAL A 255 -4.74 -1.54 12.65
C VAL A 255 -4.98 -0.59 13.81
N LYS A 256 -3.95 0.12 14.30
CA LYS A 256 -4.09 1.06 15.43
C LYS A 256 -5.13 2.14 15.15
N ARG A 257 -5.15 2.69 13.93
CA ARG A 257 -6.10 3.73 13.52
C ARG A 257 -7.56 3.25 13.59
N ASN A 258 -7.82 2.00 13.22
CA ASN A 258 -9.17 1.48 13.04
C ASN A 258 -9.69 0.68 14.24
N TYR A 259 -8.82 -0.07 14.91
CA TYR A 259 -9.17 -1.05 15.96
C TYR A 259 -8.77 -0.63 17.38
N GLY A 260 -8.15 0.56 17.51
CA GLY A 260 -7.78 1.16 18.79
C GLY A 260 -6.36 0.83 19.24
N SER A 261 -6.09 1.08 20.52
CA SER A 261 -4.76 0.87 21.11
C SER A 261 -4.55 -0.58 21.55
N PHE A 262 -3.32 -1.07 21.38
CA PHE A 262 -2.92 -2.44 21.70
C PHE A 262 -1.91 -2.49 22.85
N GLY A 263 -2.26 -1.83 23.96
CA GLY A 263 -1.41 -1.78 25.14
C GLY A 263 -0.51 -0.54 25.20
N PRO A 264 0.33 -0.45 26.24
CA PRO A 264 1.16 0.74 26.50
C PRO A 264 2.36 0.87 25.56
N ASP A 265 2.86 -0.25 25.02
CA ASP A 265 3.82 -0.23 23.91
C ASP A 265 3.03 -0.38 22.61
N GLU A 266 3.09 0.66 21.77
CA GLU A 266 2.32 0.71 20.53
C GLU A 266 2.95 -0.08 19.38
N ARG A 267 4.04 -0.81 19.63
CA ARG A 267 4.75 -1.57 18.59
C ARG A 267 4.17 -2.94 18.36
N LEU A 268 4.19 -3.35 17.10
CA LEU A 268 4.21 -4.73 16.69
C LEU A 268 5.65 -5.27 16.82
N TYR A 269 5.80 -6.45 17.37
CA TYR A 269 7.05 -7.19 17.42
C TYR A 269 6.93 -8.34 16.43
N ALA A 270 7.65 -8.23 15.31
CA ALA A 270 7.56 -9.22 14.26
C ALA A 270 8.84 -10.05 14.19
N ILE A 271 8.67 -11.36 14.16
CA ILE A 271 9.73 -12.35 14.12
C ILE A 271 9.55 -13.14 12.82
N PHE A 272 10.65 -13.36 12.11
CA PHE A 272 10.66 -14.14 10.89
C PHE A 272 11.76 -15.18 10.93
N HIS A 273 11.44 -16.35 10.37
CA HIS A 273 12.32 -17.49 10.21
C HIS A 273 12.35 -17.95 8.76
N THR A 274 13.49 -18.49 8.30
CA THR A 274 13.60 -19.14 6.98
C THR A 274 13.98 -20.61 7.13
N GLY A 275 13.27 -21.49 6.43
CA GLY A 275 13.55 -22.94 6.42
C GLY A 275 13.16 -23.70 7.69
N ARG A 276 12.43 -23.07 8.62
CA ARG A 276 11.95 -23.67 9.89
C ARG A 276 10.64 -23.03 10.36
N TYR A 277 10.02 -23.65 11.37
CA TYR A 277 8.80 -23.17 12.07
C TYR A 277 7.66 -22.80 11.11
N GLY A 278 7.20 -23.75 10.28
CA GLY A 278 6.19 -23.47 9.26
C GLY A 278 4.86 -22.99 9.84
N GLY A 279 4.30 -21.92 9.26
CA GLY A 279 3.08 -21.28 9.72
C GLY A 279 3.37 -19.96 10.43
N GLY A 280 2.35 -19.42 11.09
CA GLY A 280 2.47 -18.26 11.96
C GLY A 280 1.92 -18.55 13.35
N HIS A 281 2.37 -17.74 14.30
CA HIS A 281 1.96 -17.77 15.69
C HIS A 281 1.85 -16.34 16.22
N PRO A 282 0.73 -15.96 16.84
CA PRO A 282 0.54 -14.63 17.38
C PRO A 282 0.64 -14.61 18.91
N SER A 283 1.05 -13.48 19.46
CA SER A 283 0.82 -13.14 20.86
C SER A 283 0.44 -11.68 21.02
N TYR A 284 -0.05 -11.32 22.19
CA TYR A 284 -0.59 -9.99 22.45
C TYR A 284 -0.21 -9.52 23.85
N TYR A 285 -0.27 -8.21 24.06
CA TYR A 285 0.37 -7.55 25.21
C TYR A 285 -0.15 -7.95 26.61
N TYR A 286 -1.24 -8.71 26.72
CA TYR A 286 -1.67 -9.31 27.99
C TYR A 286 -0.90 -10.59 28.35
N SER A 287 -0.15 -11.16 27.42
CA SER A 287 0.50 -12.46 27.57
C SER A 287 1.92 -12.35 28.11
N ALA A 288 2.14 -12.93 29.29
CA ALA A 288 3.48 -13.04 29.88
C ALA A 288 4.41 -13.98 29.08
N SER A 289 3.87 -14.94 28.33
CA SER A 289 4.68 -15.90 27.57
C SER A 289 5.48 -15.27 26.44
N HIS A 290 5.12 -14.05 26.04
CA HIS A 290 5.79 -13.28 24.99
C HIS A 290 6.13 -11.88 25.50
N ASP A 291 6.51 -11.79 26.77
CA ASP A 291 7.04 -10.59 27.40
C ASP A 291 6.10 -9.37 27.35
N PHE A 292 4.79 -9.63 27.34
CA PHE A 292 3.73 -8.61 27.25
C PHE A 292 3.83 -7.77 25.97
N LYS A 293 4.20 -8.39 24.84
CA LYS A 293 4.33 -7.76 23.53
C LYS A 293 3.23 -8.21 22.57
N ASN A 294 2.89 -7.34 21.61
CA ASN A 294 2.12 -7.73 20.43
C ASN A 294 3.08 -8.41 19.47
N VAL A 295 3.00 -9.73 19.35
CA VAL A 295 3.97 -10.55 18.61
C VAL A 295 3.30 -11.21 17.42
N ILE A 296 3.97 -11.16 16.28
CA ILE A 296 3.77 -12.14 15.21
C ILE A 296 5.09 -12.87 15.02
N ASP A 297 5.04 -14.19 14.98
CA ASP A 297 6.18 -15.07 14.81
C ASP A 297 5.86 -16.04 13.68
N GLN A 298 6.69 -16.10 12.64
CA GLN A 298 6.34 -16.82 11.42
C GLN A 298 7.52 -17.43 10.68
N GLY A 299 7.23 -18.58 10.08
CA GLY A 299 8.09 -19.38 9.21
C GLY A 299 7.31 -19.96 8.03
N ALA A 300 7.95 -20.52 7.01
CA ALA A 300 9.38 -20.74 6.83
C ALA A 300 9.97 -19.88 5.70
N GLY A 301 9.25 -18.86 5.24
CA GLY A 301 9.61 -18.09 4.04
C GLY A 301 9.55 -18.91 2.74
N PRO A 302 10.16 -18.41 1.64
CA PRO A 302 10.85 -17.12 1.53
C PRO A 302 9.89 -15.93 1.62
N TRP A 303 10.43 -14.77 1.97
CA TRP A 303 9.64 -13.62 2.39
C TRP A 303 9.68 -12.48 1.36
N PHE A 304 8.50 -12.00 0.98
CA PHE A 304 8.29 -10.82 0.13
C PHE A 304 8.93 -10.92 -1.27
N GLU A 305 9.02 -12.14 -1.80
CA GLU A 305 9.55 -12.40 -3.16
C GLU A 305 8.45 -12.43 -4.24
N GLN A 306 7.17 -12.61 -3.84
CA GLN A 306 6.05 -12.73 -4.77
C GLN A 306 4.72 -12.28 -4.14
N LEU A 307 3.68 -12.18 -4.98
CA LEU A 307 2.33 -11.88 -4.49
C LEU A 307 1.87 -12.93 -3.46
N GLY A 308 1.25 -12.46 -2.39
CA GLY A 308 0.77 -13.28 -1.27
C GLY A 308 1.81 -13.66 -0.23
N SER A 309 3.07 -13.25 -0.38
CA SER A 309 4.09 -13.42 0.68
C SER A 309 3.72 -12.70 1.99
N MET A 310 2.78 -11.75 1.95
CA MET A 310 2.28 -11.04 3.12
C MET A 310 1.04 -11.67 3.78
N ASP A 311 0.49 -12.76 3.23
CA ASP A 311 -0.74 -13.38 3.74
C ASP A 311 -0.60 -13.88 5.18
N ILE A 312 0.47 -14.62 5.47
CA ILE A 312 0.77 -15.12 6.83
C ILE A 312 0.95 -13.96 7.83
N PRO A 313 1.82 -12.96 7.62
CA PRO A 313 1.96 -11.88 8.60
C PRO A 313 0.68 -11.10 8.83
N THR A 314 -0.12 -10.91 7.79
CA THR A 314 -1.41 -10.22 7.91
C THR A 314 -2.42 -11.05 8.69
N HIS A 315 -2.40 -12.36 8.51
CA HIS A 315 -3.18 -13.31 9.28
C HIS A 315 -2.81 -13.26 10.76
N GLU A 316 -1.52 -13.27 11.10
CA GLU A 316 -1.08 -13.21 12.50
C GLU A 316 -1.42 -11.85 13.15
N ILE A 317 -1.35 -10.76 12.39
CA ILE A 317 -1.84 -9.45 12.86
C ILE A 317 -3.34 -9.51 13.21
N PHE A 318 -4.15 -10.23 12.42
CA PHE A 318 -5.58 -10.39 12.71
C PHE A 318 -5.81 -11.06 14.06
N HIS A 319 -5.02 -12.07 14.43
CA HIS A 319 -5.18 -12.71 15.73
C HIS A 319 -4.97 -11.73 16.89
N ILE A 320 -4.05 -10.79 16.75
CA ILE A 320 -3.88 -9.70 17.74
C ILE A 320 -5.13 -8.80 17.75
N VAL A 321 -5.67 -8.46 16.57
CA VAL A 321 -6.91 -7.68 16.44
C VAL A 321 -8.06 -8.36 17.16
N GLU A 322 -8.36 -9.62 16.88
CA GLU A 322 -9.49 -10.30 17.51
C GLU A 322 -9.31 -10.53 19.02
N MET A 323 -8.07 -10.64 19.51
CA MET A 323 -7.79 -10.87 20.92
C MET A 323 -7.74 -9.59 21.75
N ALA A 324 -7.42 -8.44 21.15
CA ALA A 324 -7.02 -7.25 21.92
C ALA A 324 -7.63 -5.91 21.47
N SER A 325 -8.41 -5.87 20.38
CA SER A 325 -9.05 -4.63 19.90
C SER A 325 -9.87 -3.94 20.99
N PHE A 326 -9.86 -2.61 20.97
CA PHE A 326 -10.61 -1.78 21.93
C PHE A 326 -10.35 -2.13 23.40
N ASN A 327 -9.10 -2.49 23.72
CA ASN A 327 -8.65 -2.82 25.07
C ASN A 327 -9.40 -4.02 25.68
N THR A 328 -9.75 -5.04 24.88
CA THR A 328 -10.31 -6.29 25.38
C THR A 328 -9.27 -7.40 25.49
N GLN A 329 -9.63 -8.54 26.09
CA GLN A 329 -8.78 -9.71 26.16
C GLN A 329 -9.57 -10.99 25.77
N GLY A 330 -9.07 -11.66 24.73
CA GLY A 330 -9.61 -12.90 24.17
C GLY A 330 -10.48 -12.67 22.93
N SER A 331 -10.76 -13.74 22.18
CA SER A 331 -11.62 -13.72 20.99
C SER A 331 -12.83 -14.64 21.21
N PRO A 332 -14.05 -14.10 21.43
CA PRO A 332 -15.20 -14.96 21.72
C PRO A 332 -15.64 -15.83 20.54
N GLY A 333 -15.29 -15.49 19.29
CA GLY A 333 -15.67 -16.30 18.13
C GLY A 333 -14.56 -17.20 17.58
N PHE A 334 -13.33 -17.07 18.08
CA PHE A 334 -12.21 -17.93 17.68
C PHE A 334 -12.48 -19.40 17.98
N GLY A 335 -11.93 -20.27 17.14
CA GLY A 335 -11.98 -21.72 17.31
C GLY A 335 -12.98 -22.43 16.41
N ASN A 336 -12.82 -23.74 16.30
CA ASN A 336 -13.62 -24.56 15.40
C ASN A 336 -14.98 -24.92 16.01
N PRO A 337 -16.05 -25.01 15.20
CA PRO A 337 -17.31 -25.60 15.65
C PRO A 337 -17.11 -26.99 16.27
N PRO A 338 -17.85 -27.34 17.34
CA PRO A 338 -18.94 -26.58 17.95
C PRO A 338 -18.52 -25.53 19.00
N ASN A 339 -17.22 -25.39 19.30
CA ASN A 339 -16.72 -24.57 20.40
C ASN A 339 -16.25 -23.16 19.99
N GLY A 340 -16.39 -22.82 18.71
CA GLY A 340 -16.12 -21.51 18.14
C GLY A 340 -16.90 -21.33 16.84
N ILE A 341 -16.71 -20.19 16.17
CA ILE A 341 -17.49 -19.77 15.01
C ILE A 341 -16.67 -19.87 13.74
N TRP A 342 -15.54 -19.17 13.69
CA TRP A 342 -14.80 -18.91 12.45
C TRP A 342 -13.48 -19.66 12.32
N GLY A 343 -13.18 -20.56 13.26
CA GLY A 343 -11.92 -21.29 13.25
C GLY A 343 -10.73 -20.35 13.40
N ASP A 344 -9.65 -20.74 12.76
CA ASP A 344 -8.39 -20.00 12.69
C ASP A 344 -8.50 -18.85 11.66
N SER A 345 -8.90 -19.17 10.43
CA SER A 345 -8.60 -18.29 9.30
C SER A 345 -9.76 -17.42 8.79
N LYS A 346 -11.04 -17.73 9.07
CA LYS A 346 -12.12 -17.13 8.27
C LYS A 346 -12.24 -15.63 8.44
N MET A 347 -12.15 -15.11 9.66
CA MET A 347 -12.14 -13.65 9.86
C MET A 347 -10.83 -13.01 9.40
N ALA A 348 -9.70 -13.73 9.46
CA ALA A 348 -8.43 -13.27 8.93
C ALA A 348 -8.45 -13.07 7.40
N GLU A 349 -9.18 -13.91 6.66
CA GLU A 349 -9.35 -13.80 5.20
C GLU A 349 -9.95 -12.43 4.79
N ILE A 350 -11.06 -12.01 5.42
CA ILE A 350 -11.69 -10.72 5.12
C ILE A 350 -10.89 -9.54 5.66
N PHE A 351 -10.22 -9.72 6.80
CA PHE A 351 -9.31 -8.72 7.35
C PHE A 351 -8.12 -8.46 6.42
N GLY A 352 -7.49 -9.51 5.88
CA GLY A 352 -6.38 -9.38 4.94
C GLY A 352 -6.80 -8.61 3.68
N TYR A 353 -7.95 -8.95 3.11
CA TYR A 353 -8.54 -8.19 2.00
C TYR A 353 -8.71 -6.70 2.33
N ASP A 354 -9.27 -6.39 3.51
CA ASP A 354 -9.51 -5.02 3.98
C ASP A 354 -8.19 -4.24 4.19
N VAL A 355 -7.18 -4.86 4.79
CA VAL A 355 -5.85 -4.26 4.97
C VAL A 355 -5.21 -3.95 3.63
N TYR A 356 -5.17 -4.91 2.70
CA TYR A 356 -4.57 -4.70 1.38
C TYR A 356 -5.25 -3.57 0.63
N LYS A 357 -6.59 -3.54 0.65
CA LYS A 357 -7.38 -2.47 0.06
C LYS A 357 -7.08 -1.12 0.74
N GLY A 358 -7.04 -1.09 2.07
CA GLY A 358 -6.78 0.11 2.87
C GLY A 358 -5.39 0.70 2.71
N LEU A 359 -4.41 -0.13 2.30
CA LEU A 359 -3.04 0.28 1.98
C LEU A 359 -2.84 0.60 0.49
N GLY A 360 -3.86 0.47 -0.36
CA GLY A 360 -3.76 0.68 -1.80
C GLY A 360 -3.04 -0.43 -2.56
N LEU A 361 -2.90 -1.62 -1.96
CA LEU A 361 -2.29 -2.82 -2.57
C LEU A 361 -3.34 -3.57 -3.41
N THR A 362 -3.80 -2.93 -4.49
CA THR A 362 -4.94 -3.41 -5.30
C THR A 362 -4.75 -4.83 -5.84
N ASP A 363 -3.55 -5.16 -6.34
CA ASP A 363 -3.28 -6.50 -6.89
C ASP A 363 -3.34 -7.59 -5.81
N GLU A 364 -2.85 -7.29 -4.59
CA GLU A 364 -2.94 -8.22 -3.46
C GLU A 364 -4.37 -8.38 -2.97
N ALA A 365 -5.12 -7.27 -2.89
CA ALA A 365 -6.53 -7.30 -2.49
C ALA A 365 -7.36 -8.16 -3.44
N GLU A 366 -7.24 -7.95 -4.76
CA GLU A 366 -8.01 -8.74 -5.73
C GLU A 366 -7.55 -10.20 -5.80
N ARG A 367 -6.26 -10.49 -5.61
CA ARG A 367 -5.76 -11.88 -5.50
C ARG A 367 -6.36 -12.58 -4.27
N ALA A 368 -6.22 -11.99 -3.08
CA ALA A 368 -6.69 -12.58 -1.82
C ALA A 368 -8.20 -12.81 -1.84
N LYS A 369 -8.96 -11.84 -2.37
CA LYS A 369 -10.41 -11.98 -2.60
C LYS A 369 -10.72 -13.12 -3.57
N SER A 370 -10.04 -13.20 -4.70
CA SER A 370 -10.28 -14.24 -5.71
C SER A 370 -10.05 -15.65 -5.16
N LEU A 371 -8.97 -15.84 -4.40
CA LEU A 371 -8.68 -17.11 -3.72
C LEU A 371 -9.77 -17.45 -2.70
N SER A 372 -10.13 -16.50 -1.84
CA SER A 372 -11.10 -16.73 -0.77
C SER A 372 -12.52 -16.97 -1.31
N MET A 373 -12.89 -16.33 -2.43
CA MET A 373 -14.16 -16.54 -3.13
C MET A 373 -14.33 -17.97 -3.67
N ALA A 374 -13.22 -18.61 -4.06
CA ALA A 374 -13.22 -19.98 -4.59
C ALA A 374 -13.22 -21.04 -3.48
N ASN A 375 -12.80 -20.69 -2.26
CA ASN A 375 -12.63 -21.63 -1.16
C ASN A 375 -13.98 -21.99 -0.51
N SER A 376 -14.10 -23.25 -0.11
CA SER A 376 -15.22 -23.75 0.69
C SER A 376 -14.74 -24.66 1.79
N ASP A 377 -15.52 -24.73 2.86
CA ASP A 377 -15.27 -25.53 4.05
C ASP A 377 -16.44 -26.46 4.35
N ASN A 378 -16.22 -27.39 5.27
CA ASN A 378 -17.26 -28.30 5.76
C ASN A 378 -17.87 -27.88 7.10
N PHE A 379 -17.66 -26.63 7.51
CA PHE A 379 -18.24 -26.06 8.72
C PHE A 379 -18.90 -24.69 8.46
N PRO A 380 -20.02 -24.37 9.13
CA PRO A 380 -20.74 -25.24 10.07
C PRO A 380 -21.48 -26.40 9.37
N ARG A 381 -21.52 -26.42 8.04
CA ARG A 381 -22.05 -27.52 7.24
C ARG A 381 -21.18 -27.78 5.99
N PRO A 382 -21.30 -28.96 5.35
CA PRO A 382 -20.61 -29.25 4.10
C PRO A 382 -20.82 -28.16 3.03
N ASN A 383 -19.76 -27.84 2.29
CA ASN A 383 -19.76 -26.87 1.19
C ASN A 383 -20.19 -25.43 1.60
N THR A 384 -19.78 -24.97 2.78
CA THR A 384 -19.96 -23.58 3.22
C THR A 384 -18.89 -22.69 2.59
N TYR A 385 -19.28 -21.68 1.82
CA TYR A 385 -18.37 -20.69 1.27
C TYR A 385 -18.36 -19.44 2.15
N TRP A 386 -17.52 -19.44 3.19
CA TRP A 386 -17.45 -18.36 4.18
C TRP A 386 -17.25 -16.98 3.56
N PHE A 387 -16.24 -16.84 2.70
CA PHE A 387 -15.94 -15.54 2.12
C PHE A 387 -17.03 -15.09 1.14
N ARG A 388 -17.41 -15.97 0.20
CA ARG A 388 -18.37 -15.65 -0.86
C ARG A 388 -19.78 -15.38 -0.34
N ASP A 389 -20.27 -16.24 0.56
CA ASP A 389 -21.69 -16.22 0.96
C ASP A 389 -21.92 -15.49 2.28
N TRP A 390 -20.89 -15.20 3.07
CA TRP A 390 -21.03 -14.45 4.33
C TRP A 390 -20.15 -13.21 4.41
N LEU A 391 -18.82 -13.37 4.47
CA LEU A 391 -17.92 -12.28 4.86
C LEU A 391 -17.92 -11.13 3.85
N TYR A 392 -17.87 -11.42 2.55
CA TYR A 392 -17.88 -10.39 1.53
C TYR A 392 -19.25 -9.68 1.40
N PRO A 393 -20.40 -10.40 1.37
CA PRO A 393 -21.71 -9.74 1.48
C PRO A 393 -21.85 -8.87 2.72
N TRP A 394 -21.42 -9.36 3.89
CA TRP A 394 -21.45 -8.61 5.15
C TRP A 394 -20.56 -7.36 5.09
N TYR A 395 -19.35 -7.50 4.55
CA TYR A 395 -18.40 -6.40 4.30
C TYR A 395 -19.03 -5.30 3.44
N ILE A 396 -19.59 -5.64 2.29
CA ILE A 396 -20.19 -4.65 1.38
C ILE A 396 -21.43 -4.00 2.00
N GLN A 397 -22.31 -4.78 2.64
CA GLN A 397 -23.54 -4.26 3.25
C GLN A 397 -23.25 -3.31 4.41
N GLY A 398 -22.24 -3.61 5.23
CA GLY A 398 -21.87 -2.81 6.38
C GLY A 398 -20.83 -1.71 6.11
N GLN A 399 -20.66 -1.30 4.84
CA GLN A 399 -19.74 -0.22 4.45
C GLN A 399 -18.27 -0.53 4.73
N GLU A 400 -17.84 -1.71 4.29
CA GLU A 400 -16.44 -2.11 4.18
C GLU A 400 -15.74 -2.18 5.54
N THR A 401 -14.59 -1.52 5.72
CA THR A 401 -13.85 -1.46 6.99
C THR A 401 -14.74 -1.14 8.19
N ASN A 402 -15.78 -0.31 7.99
CA ASN A 402 -16.68 0.11 9.06
C ASN A 402 -17.40 -1.08 9.71
N VAL A 403 -17.81 -2.10 8.94
CA VAL A 403 -18.51 -3.25 9.53
C VAL A 403 -17.60 -4.07 10.42
N LEU A 404 -16.35 -4.27 9.99
CA LEU A 404 -15.36 -5.05 10.75
C LEU A 404 -15.05 -4.33 12.07
N VAL A 405 -14.79 -3.02 12.00
CA VAL A 405 -14.51 -2.17 13.16
C VAL A 405 -15.70 -2.11 14.10
N ASN A 406 -16.91 -1.87 13.59
CA ASN A 406 -18.13 -1.78 14.41
C ASN A 406 -18.44 -3.10 15.09
N TYR A 407 -18.20 -4.23 14.44
CA TYR A 407 -18.37 -5.54 15.05
C TYR A 407 -17.53 -5.69 16.31
N PHE A 408 -16.22 -5.44 16.22
CA PHE A 408 -15.34 -5.53 17.38
C PHE A 408 -15.65 -4.48 18.45
N LYS A 409 -16.11 -3.27 18.08
CA LYS A 409 -16.61 -2.27 19.06
C LYS A 409 -17.82 -2.79 19.83
N LEU A 410 -18.80 -3.37 19.12
CA LEU A 410 -20.00 -3.92 19.75
C LEU A 410 -19.65 -5.09 20.68
N VAL A 411 -18.81 -6.02 20.24
CA VAL A 411 -18.34 -7.13 21.07
C VAL A 411 -17.62 -6.61 22.32
N ALA A 412 -16.70 -5.65 22.16
CA ALA A 412 -15.98 -5.03 23.26
C ALA A 412 -16.90 -4.34 24.27
N GLN A 413 -17.95 -3.68 23.79
CA GLN A 413 -18.87 -2.91 24.60
C GLN A 413 -19.87 -3.81 25.35
N TYR A 414 -20.42 -4.83 24.69
CA TYR A 414 -21.60 -5.54 25.18
C TYR A 414 -21.35 -7.00 25.56
N PHE A 415 -20.33 -7.65 25.01
CA PHE A 415 -20.11 -9.07 25.30
C PHE A 415 -19.57 -9.26 26.74
N PRO A 416 -20.02 -10.29 27.49
CA PRO A 416 -19.69 -10.41 28.91
C PRO A 416 -18.19 -10.55 29.20
N LYS A 417 -17.72 -9.82 30.21
CA LYS A 417 -16.33 -9.83 30.70
C LYS A 417 -16.28 -10.11 32.21
N TYR A 418 -15.19 -10.69 32.70
CA TYR A 418 -15.01 -10.88 34.15
C TYR A 418 -14.92 -9.51 34.84
N THR A 419 -15.61 -9.37 35.97
CA THR A 419 -15.66 -8.11 36.72
C THR A 419 -14.26 -7.61 37.07
N GLY A 420 -13.99 -6.33 36.76
CA GLY A 420 -12.69 -5.71 37.00
C GLY A 420 -11.60 -6.09 36.00
N THR A 421 -11.94 -6.80 34.93
CA THR A 421 -11.00 -7.20 33.87
C THR A 421 -11.54 -6.82 32.49
N ASN A 422 -10.66 -6.90 31.49
CA ASN A 422 -11.01 -6.78 30.09
C ASN A 422 -11.23 -8.14 29.39
N GLN A 423 -11.14 -9.24 30.14
CA GLN A 423 -11.21 -10.60 29.61
C GLN A 423 -12.66 -11.05 29.40
N TYR A 424 -12.98 -11.52 28.20
CA TYR A 424 -14.27 -12.13 27.92
C TYR A 424 -14.48 -13.43 28.70
N THR A 425 -15.71 -13.68 29.15
CA THR A 425 -15.99 -14.81 30.05
C THR A 425 -16.16 -16.15 29.32
N ARG A 426 -16.47 -16.14 28.02
CA ARG A 426 -16.80 -17.33 27.23
C ARG A 426 -16.71 -17.10 25.73
N SER A 427 -16.83 -18.18 24.96
CA SER A 427 -17.11 -18.11 23.52
C SER A 427 -18.55 -17.67 23.24
N MET A 428 -18.76 -17.09 22.06
CA MET A 428 -20.08 -16.75 21.53
C MET A 428 -20.71 -17.91 20.77
N ASN A 429 -22.04 -17.93 20.73
CA ASN A 429 -22.79 -18.88 19.91
C ASN A 429 -23.20 -18.26 18.54
N TRP A 430 -23.80 -19.06 17.66
CA TRP A 430 -24.16 -18.62 16.30
C TRP A 430 -25.20 -17.50 16.29
N GLY A 431 -26.18 -17.54 17.20
CA GLY A 431 -27.17 -16.48 17.32
C GLY A 431 -26.57 -15.15 17.76
N GLU A 432 -25.61 -15.18 18.67
CA GLU A 432 -24.85 -14.00 19.10
C GLU A 432 -23.99 -13.47 17.97
N PHE A 433 -23.22 -14.32 17.28
CA PHE A 433 -22.43 -13.92 16.12
C PHE A 433 -23.28 -13.15 15.11
N ILE A 434 -24.42 -13.70 14.72
CA ILE A 434 -25.31 -13.10 13.71
C ILE A 434 -25.99 -11.84 14.24
N HIS A 435 -26.33 -11.77 15.52
CA HIS A 435 -26.90 -10.58 16.15
C HIS A 435 -25.90 -9.42 16.18
N PHE A 436 -24.66 -9.66 16.60
CA PHE A 436 -23.60 -8.66 16.62
C PHE A 436 -23.19 -8.23 15.20
N SER A 437 -23.10 -9.16 14.24
CA SER A 437 -22.88 -8.84 12.83
C SER A 437 -24.01 -8.00 12.24
N SER A 438 -25.26 -8.25 12.63
CA SER A 438 -26.41 -7.42 12.22
C SER A 438 -26.33 -6.01 12.79
N GLY A 439 -25.98 -5.89 14.07
CA GLY A 439 -25.73 -4.58 14.70
C GLY A 439 -24.62 -3.80 14.00
N ALA A 440 -23.51 -4.48 13.67
CA ALA A 440 -22.39 -3.87 12.99
C ALA A 440 -22.75 -3.36 11.58
N ALA A 441 -23.58 -4.11 10.86
CA ALA A 441 -24.05 -3.76 9.53
C ALA A 441 -25.24 -2.77 9.53
N GLY A 442 -25.90 -2.57 10.68
CA GLY A 442 -27.12 -1.77 10.81
C GLY A 442 -28.37 -2.40 10.19
N ILE A 443 -28.28 -3.62 9.67
CA ILE A 443 -29.36 -4.37 9.03
C ILE A 443 -29.40 -5.82 9.54
N ASN A 444 -30.58 -6.42 9.60
CA ASN A 444 -30.75 -7.81 10.00
C ASN A 444 -30.10 -8.80 9.01
N MET A 445 -28.98 -9.41 9.41
CA MET A 445 -28.20 -10.33 8.58
C MET A 445 -28.71 -11.78 8.60
N LYS A 446 -29.85 -12.08 9.25
CA LYS A 446 -30.41 -13.45 9.33
C LYS A 446 -30.61 -14.10 7.95
N ASN A 447 -31.10 -13.34 6.97
CA ASN A 447 -31.31 -13.87 5.63
C ASN A 447 -29.99 -14.27 4.96
N GLN A 448 -28.96 -13.42 5.09
CA GLN A 448 -27.63 -13.71 4.56
C GLN A 448 -26.99 -14.92 5.27
N ALA A 449 -27.14 -15.00 6.59
CA ALA A 449 -26.67 -16.14 7.36
C ALA A 449 -27.38 -17.45 6.97
N THR A 450 -28.67 -17.38 6.64
CA THR A 450 -29.44 -18.54 6.15
C THR A 450 -28.87 -19.04 4.81
N ILE A 451 -28.45 -18.13 3.92
CA ILE A 451 -27.80 -18.48 2.65
C ILE A 451 -26.46 -19.15 2.93
N ALA A 452 -25.60 -18.54 3.74
CA ALA A 452 -24.25 -19.03 4.00
C ALA A 452 -24.24 -20.33 4.80
N PHE A 453 -24.88 -20.33 5.97
CA PHE A 453 -24.71 -21.35 7.01
C PHE A 453 -25.92 -22.29 7.12
N GLY A 454 -27.04 -21.95 6.48
CA GLY A 454 -28.33 -22.54 6.80
C GLY A 454 -28.96 -21.88 8.04
N TRP A 455 -30.15 -22.33 8.42
CA TRP A 455 -30.84 -21.82 9.60
C TRP A 455 -31.54 -22.94 10.35
N THR A 456 -31.00 -23.29 11.52
CA THR A 456 -31.56 -24.34 12.38
C THR A 456 -32.45 -23.73 13.45
N SER A 457 -33.32 -24.55 14.06
CA SER A 457 -34.12 -24.10 15.21
C SER A 457 -33.25 -23.65 16.39
N GLU A 458 -32.06 -24.25 16.55
CA GLU A 458 -31.10 -23.85 17.58
C GLU A 458 -30.52 -22.46 17.31
N MET A 459 -30.11 -22.18 16.06
CA MET A 459 -29.68 -20.83 15.68
C MET A 459 -30.79 -19.80 15.86
N ASP A 460 -32.05 -20.16 15.56
CA ASP A 460 -33.19 -19.26 15.77
C ASP A 460 -33.39 -18.93 17.25
N ASN A 461 -33.36 -19.94 18.11
CA ASN A 461 -33.45 -19.76 19.57
C ASN A 461 -32.31 -18.89 20.11
N GLN A 462 -31.07 -19.19 19.71
CA GLN A 462 -29.89 -18.42 20.10
C GLN A 462 -29.98 -16.97 19.61
N PHE A 463 -30.43 -16.73 18.38
CA PHE A 463 -30.53 -15.39 17.80
C PHE A 463 -31.61 -14.57 18.51
N ASN A 464 -32.77 -15.15 18.78
CA ASN A 464 -33.83 -14.48 19.54
C ASN A 464 -33.39 -14.20 20.99
N LYS A 465 -32.65 -15.13 21.61
CA LYS A 465 -32.06 -14.90 22.93
C LYS A 465 -31.03 -13.77 22.90
N ALA A 466 -30.12 -13.75 21.93
CA ALA A 466 -29.12 -12.71 21.78
C ALA A 466 -29.77 -11.32 21.62
N ARG A 467 -30.84 -11.20 20.82
CA ARG A 467 -31.61 -9.95 20.70
C ARG A 467 -32.20 -9.46 22.01
N SER A 468 -32.57 -10.36 22.91
CA SER A 468 -33.08 -10.02 24.24
C SER A 468 -31.95 -9.67 25.20
N ASP A 469 -30.89 -10.48 25.24
CA ASP A 469 -29.75 -10.31 26.15
C ASP A 469 -28.93 -9.04 25.82
N PHE A 470 -28.86 -8.68 24.53
CA PHE A 470 -28.08 -7.55 24.01
C PHE A 470 -28.98 -6.51 23.32
N ALA A 471 -30.16 -6.23 23.88
CA ALA A 471 -31.18 -5.35 23.28
C ALA A 471 -30.73 -3.91 22.94
N ALA A 472 -29.59 -3.46 23.47
CA ALA A 472 -28.97 -2.19 23.10
C ALA A 472 -28.38 -2.18 21.67
N ILE A 473 -28.15 -3.36 21.08
CA ILE A 473 -27.68 -3.51 19.70
C ILE A 473 -28.89 -3.50 18.76
N THR A 474 -29.06 -2.41 18.02
CA THR A 474 -30.22 -2.20 17.14
C THR A 474 -29.85 -2.23 15.66
N TYR A 475 -30.76 -2.71 14.82
CA TYR A 475 -30.66 -2.75 13.36
C TYR A 475 -32.06 -2.88 12.74
N THR A 476 -32.20 -2.54 11.46
CA THR A 476 -33.47 -2.60 10.73
C THR A 476 -33.75 -3.95 10.07
#